data_AF-K0VZ07-F1
#
_entry.id   AF-K0VZ07-F1
#
_cell.length_a   1.000
_cell.length_b   1.000
_cell.length_c   1.000
_cell.angle_alpha   90.00
_cell.angle_beta   90.00
_cell.angle_gamma   90.00
#
_symmetry.space_group_name_H-M   'P 1'
#
loop_
_entity.id
_entity.type
_entity.pdbx_description
1 polymer ?
#
loop_
_entity_poly.entity_id
_entity_poly.type
_entity_poly.pdbx_seq_one_letter_code
_entity_poly.pdbx_strand_id
1 'polypeptide(L)'
;MPNNGLLAGLNSCIVLEGSVMWRLVVEAPFEEDIELAVIDGDGIHALVFPCQRLPGGWVNALTDEMLDVHPTHWRAWQIPRRAMSNLH
;
A
#
# COMPACT_ATOMS: atom_id res chain seq x y z
N MET A 1 1.24 16.32 -40.69
CA MET A 1 0.09 16.93 -39.97
C MET A 1 -1.07 15.96 -40.10
N PRO A 2 -1.88 15.64 -39.07
CA PRO A 2 -2.14 16.30 -37.76
C PRO A 2 -1.20 15.79 -36.64
N ASN A 3 -0.87 16.45 -35.51
CA ASN A 3 -1.51 17.43 -34.61
C ASN A 3 -2.59 16.88 -33.66
N ASN A 4 -2.16 16.29 -32.54
CA ASN A 4 -2.78 16.31 -31.19
C ASN A 4 -1.92 15.40 -30.30
N GLY A 5 -1.47 15.69 -29.09
CA GLY A 5 -1.60 16.81 -28.18
C GLY A 5 -0.91 16.32 -26.89
N LEU A 6 0.07 17.09 -26.42
CA LEU A 6 0.48 17.18 -25.01
C LEU A 6 0.42 15.86 -24.19
N LEU A 7 1.44 15.01 -24.28
CA LEU A 7 1.78 14.16 -23.14
C LEU A 7 2.46 15.06 -22.11
N ALA A 8 1.61 15.62 -21.25
CA ALA A 8 2.00 16.25 -20.01
C ALA A 8 2.97 15.33 -19.25
N GLY A 9 3.94 15.98 -18.60
CA GLY A 9 5.11 15.42 -17.94
C GLY A 9 4.99 13.96 -17.49
N LEU A 10 5.89 13.14 -18.02
CA LEU A 10 6.28 11.88 -17.41
C LEU A 10 7.02 12.20 -16.09
N ASN A 11 6.25 12.62 -15.08
CA ASN A 11 6.53 12.20 -13.70
C ASN A 11 6.46 10.68 -13.74
N SER A 12 7.62 10.07 -14.00
CA SER A 12 7.87 8.65 -13.96
C SER A 12 7.54 8.15 -12.56
N CYS A 13 6.29 7.79 -12.31
CA CYS A 13 5.81 7.05 -11.14
C CYS A 13 4.29 6.87 -11.32
N ILE A 14 3.82 6.05 -12.25
CA ILE A 14 2.53 5.35 -12.11
C ILE A 14 2.52 4.13 -13.05
N VAL A 15 2.70 2.98 -12.41
CA VAL A 15 1.93 1.74 -12.62
C VAL A 15 1.95 1.14 -14.03
N LEU A 16 2.96 0.28 -14.27
CA LEU A 16 2.77 -0.87 -15.15
C LEU A 16 2.12 -2.00 -14.34
N GLU A 17 0.83 -2.21 -14.59
CA GLU A 17 0.14 -3.50 -14.72
C GLU A 17 0.76 -4.71 -13.98
N GLY A 18 0.11 -5.15 -12.89
CA GLY A 18 0.12 -6.56 -12.49
C GLY A 18 1.26 -7.11 -11.62
N SER A 19 2.20 -6.29 -11.12
CA SER A 19 3.27 -6.80 -10.25
C SER A 19 3.03 -6.46 -8.77
N VAL A 20 2.89 -7.49 -7.95
CA VAL A 20 2.71 -7.49 -6.50
C VAL A 20 3.99 -6.99 -5.81
N MET A 21 4.28 -5.70 -5.95
CA MET A 21 5.54 -5.09 -5.54
C MET A 21 5.26 -4.00 -4.50
N TRP A 22 6.10 -3.95 -3.47
CA TRP A 22 6.06 -2.94 -2.42
C TRP A 22 5.98 -1.52 -3.02
N ARG A 23 5.00 -0.74 -2.58
CA ARG A 23 4.71 0.64 -2.98
C ARG A 23 5.14 1.62 -1.91
N LEU A 24 5.29 2.90 -2.24
CA LEU A 24 5.67 3.91 -1.27
C LEU A 24 4.53 4.17 -0.28
N VAL A 25 4.85 4.25 1.01
CA VAL A 25 3.87 4.49 2.07
C VAL A 25 2.96 5.71 1.83
N VAL A 26 3.45 6.71 1.11
CA VAL A 26 2.70 7.93 0.79
C VAL A 26 1.50 7.65 -0.12
N GLU A 27 1.58 6.61 -0.95
CA GLU A 27 0.52 6.16 -1.86
C GLU A 27 -0.45 5.17 -1.19
N ALA A 28 -0.23 4.85 0.09
CA ALA A 28 -1.07 3.90 0.79
C ALA A 28 -2.50 4.44 0.94
N PRO A 29 -3.51 3.64 0.59
CA PRO A 29 -4.91 4.00 0.77
C PRO A 29 -5.25 4.14 2.26
N PHE A 30 -6.24 4.99 2.55
CA PHE A 30 -6.79 5.16 3.89
C PHE A 30 -7.80 4.05 4.18
N GLU A 31 -7.83 3.58 5.44
CA GLU A 31 -8.84 2.62 5.93
C GLU A 31 -8.88 1.28 5.17
N GLU A 32 -7.79 0.91 4.49
CA GLU A 32 -7.67 -0.36 3.77
C GLU A 32 -6.65 -1.29 4.41
N ASP A 33 -6.96 -2.59 4.41
CA ASP A 33 -6.08 -3.61 4.96
C ASP A 33 -4.84 -3.77 4.07
N ILE A 34 -3.70 -3.29 4.56
CA ILE A 34 -2.43 -3.36 3.85
C ILE A 34 -1.32 -3.91 4.73
N GLU A 35 -0.34 -4.53 4.11
CA GLU A 35 0.89 -4.95 4.78
C GLU A 35 1.91 -3.83 4.69
N LEU A 36 2.47 -3.42 5.83
CA LEU A 36 3.49 -2.38 5.89
C LEU A 36 4.89 -2.98 5.93
N ALA A 37 5.86 -2.29 5.36
CA ALA A 37 7.28 -2.61 5.53
C ALA A 37 8.03 -1.40 6.07
N VAL A 38 8.72 -1.63 7.17
CA VAL A 38 9.63 -0.68 7.82
C VAL A 38 11.04 -1.02 7.37
N ILE A 39 11.85 -0.01 7.10
CA ILE A 39 13.29 -0.20 6.86
C ILE A 39 13.99 0.27 8.12
N ASP A 40 14.77 -0.60 8.74
CA ASP A 40 15.62 -0.31 9.89
C ASP A 40 17.10 -0.55 9.53
N GLY A 41 18.02 -0.37 10.48
CA GLY A 41 19.45 -0.58 10.27
C GLY A 41 19.83 -2.02 9.90
N ASP A 42 18.97 -2.99 10.20
CA ASP A 42 19.15 -4.41 9.85
C ASP A 42 18.56 -4.77 8.46
N GLY A 43 17.72 -3.91 7.88
CA GLY A 43 17.11 -4.11 6.57
C GLY A 43 15.60 -3.88 6.55
N ILE A 44 14.91 -4.58 5.64
CA ILE A 44 13.47 -4.42 5.43
C ILE A 44 12.69 -5.42 6.28
N HIS A 45 11.85 -4.91 7.19
CA HIS A 45 10.97 -5.68 8.05
C HIS A 45 9.51 -5.44 7.67
N ALA A 46 8.88 -6.45 7.10
CA ALA A 46 7.44 -6.45 6.82
C ALA A 46 6.64 -6.77 8.10
N LEU A 47 5.60 -5.98 8.36
CA LEU A 47 4.60 -6.24 9.38
C LEU A 47 3.70 -7.37 8.88
N VAL A 48 3.76 -8.54 9.51
CA VAL A 48 2.99 -9.74 9.12
C VAL A 48 1.50 -9.67 9.51
N PHE A 49 0.94 -8.48 9.61
CA PHE A 49 -0.44 -8.23 10.02
C PHE A 49 -1.05 -7.08 9.19
N PRO A 50 -2.37 -7.11 8.95
CA PRO A 50 -3.06 -6.04 8.23
C PRO A 50 -3.03 -4.77 9.08
N CYS A 51 -2.62 -3.69 8.45
CA CYS A 51 -2.58 -2.36 9.02
C CYS A 51 -3.45 -1.46 8.15
N GLN A 52 -4.05 -0.44 8.77
CA GLN A 52 -4.83 0.57 8.08
C GLN A 52 -4.17 1.94 8.27
N ARG A 53 -4.16 2.74 7.19
CA ARG A 53 -3.73 4.13 7.27
C ARG A 53 -4.89 4.98 7.76
N LEU A 54 -4.69 5.64 8.90
CA LEU A 54 -5.61 6.65 9.41
C LEU A 54 -4.99 8.05 9.29
N PRO A 55 -5.80 9.12 9.37
CA PRO A 55 -5.29 10.50 9.39
C PRO A 55 -4.31 10.76 10.55
N GLY A 56 -4.42 10.00 11.65
CA GLY A 56 -3.59 10.13 12.83
C GLY A 56 -2.36 9.22 12.87
N GLY A 57 -2.16 8.35 11.89
CA GLY A 57 -1.06 7.37 11.89
C GLY A 57 -1.47 6.03 11.33
N TRP A 58 -0.77 4.98 11.78
CA TRP A 58 -1.06 3.61 11.41
C TRP A 58 -1.81 2.93 12.53
N VAL A 59 -2.79 2.11 12.20
CA VAL A 59 -3.50 1.28 13.17
C VAL A 59 -3.43 -0.17 12.73
N ASN A 60 -3.30 -1.08 13.69
CA ASN A 60 -3.40 -2.51 13.43
C ASN A 60 -4.88 -2.86 13.19
N ALA A 61 -5.23 -3.38 12.02
CA ALA A 61 -6.61 -3.74 11.69
C ALA A 61 -7.12 -4.96 12.48
N LEU A 62 -6.22 -5.75 13.09
CA LEU A 62 -6.59 -6.90 13.93
C LEU A 62 -6.85 -6.54 15.38
N THR A 63 -6.12 -5.56 15.92
CA THR A 63 -6.15 -5.23 17.35
C THR A 63 -6.65 -3.82 17.64
N ASP A 64 -6.89 -3.02 16.61
CA ASP A 64 -7.21 -1.58 16.70
C ASP A 64 -6.16 -0.76 17.47
N GLU A 65 -4.93 -1.29 17.56
CA GLU A 65 -3.85 -0.63 18.29
C GLU A 65 -3.14 0.39 17.38
N MET A 66 -2.96 1.61 17.90
CA MET A 66 -2.20 2.65 17.21
C MET A 66 -0.72 2.25 17.12
N LEU A 67 -0.23 2.08 15.90
CA LEU A 67 1.15 1.76 15.61
C LEU A 67 1.94 3.05 15.37
N ASP A 68 2.87 3.34 16.27
CA ASP A 68 3.86 4.41 16.08
C ASP A 68 5.06 3.88 15.27
N VAL A 69 4.78 3.47 14.04
CA VAL A 69 5.76 2.95 13.10
C VAL A 69 5.94 3.91 11.93
N HIS A 70 7.17 3.98 11.41
CA HIS A 70 7.50 4.74 10.20
C HIS A 70 7.76 3.78 9.02
N PRO A 71 6.72 3.16 8.46
CA PRO A 71 6.86 2.30 7.31
C PRO A 71 7.31 3.14 6.13
N THR A 72 8.22 2.59 5.34
CA THR A 72 8.70 3.23 4.11
C THR A 72 7.90 2.74 2.91
N HIS A 73 7.43 1.49 2.98
CA HIS A 73 6.68 0.84 1.93
C HIS A 73 5.42 0.16 2.45
N TRP A 74 4.49 -0.12 1.54
CA TRP A 74 3.28 -0.89 1.79
C TRP A 74 2.99 -1.83 0.62
N ARG A 75 2.18 -2.85 0.84
CA ARG A 75 1.59 -3.65 -0.24
C ARG A 75 0.16 -4.02 0.15
N ALA A 76 -0.67 -4.28 -0.84
CA ALA A 76 -2.03 -4.78 -0.58
C ALA A 76 -1.94 -6.09 0.23
N TRP A 77 -2.67 -6.16 1.34
CA TRP A 77 -2.78 -7.38 2.13
C TRP A 77 -3.39 -8.46 1.23
N GLN A 78 -2.59 -9.48 0.89
CA GLN A 78 -3.05 -10.58 0.04
C GLN A 78 -3.90 -11.52 0.89
N ILE A 79 -5.14 -11.13 1.17
CA ILE A 79 -6.13 -12.04 1.76
C ILE A 79 -6.19 -13.26 0.82
N PRO A 80 -5.99 -14.50 1.29
CA PRO A 80 -6.25 -15.65 0.44
C PRO A 80 -7.70 -15.52 -0.04
N ARG A 81 -7.90 -15.59 -1.36
CA ARG A 81 -9.15 -15.44 -2.13
C ARG A 81 -10.35 -16.30 -1.65
N ARG A 82 -10.29 -16.93 -0.47
CA ARG A 82 -11.37 -17.68 0.16
C ARG A 82 -12.36 -16.85 0.99
N ALA A 83 -12.16 -15.54 1.17
CA ALA A 83 -13.15 -14.66 1.79
C ALA A 83 -13.95 -13.80 0.78
N MET A 84 -13.72 -13.99 -0.53
CA MET A 84 -14.41 -13.25 -1.60
C MET A 84 -15.30 -14.18 -2.46
N SER A 85 -15.87 -15.20 -1.84
CA SER A 85 -17.10 -15.81 -2.35
C SER A 85 -18.25 -15.26 -1.51
N ASN A 86 -19.27 -14.68 -2.17
CA ASN A 86 -20.60 -14.32 -1.68
C ASN A 86 -20.90 -12.83 -1.49
N LEU A 87 -20.96 -12.06 -2.58
CA LEU A 87 -22.09 -11.14 -2.74
C LEU A 87 -22.51 -11.01 -4.21
N HIS A 88 -23.56 -11.78 -4.52
CA HIS A 88 -24.55 -11.75 -5.62
C HIS A 88 -24.08 -11.71 -7.09
#